data_AF-A0A1X1MP60-F1
#
_entry.id   AF-A0A1X1MP60-F1
#
_cell.length_a   1.000
_cell.length_b   1.000
_cell.length_c   1.000
_cell.angle_alpha   90.00
_cell.angle_beta   90.00
_cell.angle_gamma   90.00
#
_symmetry.space_group_name_H-M   'P 1'
#
loop_
_entity.id
_entity.type
_entity.pdbx_description
1 polymer ?
#
loop_
_entity_poly.entity_id
_entity_poly.type
_entity_poly.pdbx_seq_one_letter_code
_entity_poly.pdbx_strand_id
1 'polypeptide(L)'
;MEPAGPFSGQSADERRRFLAGAERRGEMALVVSLIGNTDDDHPRSPLSSYSASIPVGGGILPRSVTGRRLPTGPLLELASELGPADRDLALRLRNRPPTAPWWALELRDMSAEWVGPAGVTRLMSRGRLEPILVNNLGEPVAGAWVPPDGRQRWYVLPDGIDWNTVLDWLMQHALPQFAPTALRRARSPRFADPDLQTRDELVARQELADLEAHYAEEKLRLKQQLLAAQAQAEPLRHGLLYGSGTPLVNAVHAVLTAAGMHVVDLDLELGATKSADLLVSLDDTGPWRLVEIKSAGGRPSENLVVDLQRHLNTWPQLRPERPVAGGVLIVNHQHKLDPSERDIEVYTRQEFVDTLQITVLSTRHLFDWWRLSDWAAIRTAVLGRDITPATPAATTPTDPSVPAGAKSRWWQRRT
;
A
#
# COMPACT_ATOMS: atom_id res chain seq x y z
N MET A 1 16.54 18.89 33.13
CA MET A 1 15.55 19.80 32.51
C MET A 1 14.21 19.39 33.10
N GLU A 2 13.57 20.29 33.86
CA GLU A 2 12.46 19.94 34.77
C GLU A 2 11.24 19.33 34.07
N PRO A 3 10.56 18.35 34.70
CA PRO A 3 9.34 17.74 34.19
C PRO A 3 8.17 18.73 34.27
N ALA A 4 7.26 18.64 33.31
CA ALA A 4 6.04 19.45 33.25
C ALA A 4 5.12 19.18 34.46
N GLY A 5 5.33 19.92 35.54
CA GLY A 5 4.40 20.05 36.65
C GLY A 5 3.21 20.97 36.30
N PRO A 6 2.17 21.02 37.15
CA PRO A 6 1.04 21.91 36.96
C PRO A 6 1.54 23.36 36.94
N PHE A 7 1.32 24.04 35.81
CA PHE A 7 1.83 25.36 35.48
C PHE A 7 1.81 26.35 36.67
N SER A 8 2.97 26.66 37.23
CA SER A 8 3.14 27.68 38.28
C SER A 8 3.49 29.04 37.67
N GLY A 9 2.80 30.09 38.13
CA GLY A 9 3.14 31.52 37.99
C GLY A 9 3.41 32.06 36.58
N GLN A 10 4.66 31.98 36.13
CA GLN A 10 5.17 32.73 34.96
C GLN A 10 4.59 32.25 33.62
N SER A 11 4.47 30.94 33.42
CA SER A 11 3.99 30.37 32.14
C SER A 11 2.50 30.62 31.90
N ALA A 12 1.71 30.67 32.98
CA ALA A 12 0.28 31.01 32.91
C ALA A 12 0.07 32.49 32.55
N ASP A 13 0.94 33.37 33.02
CA ASP A 13 0.88 34.81 32.74
C ASP A 13 1.38 35.14 31.33
N GLU A 14 2.42 34.47 30.85
CA GLU A 14 2.88 34.59 29.47
C GLU A 14 1.82 34.11 28.48
N ARG A 15 1.19 32.96 28.77
CA ARG A 15 0.08 32.44 27.97
C ARG A 15 -1.09 33.42 27.93
N ARG A 16 -1.50 33.97 29.08
CA ARG A 16 -2.56 34.99 29.13
C ARG A 16 -2.20 36.23 28.31
N ARG A 17 -0.95 36.71 28.42
CA ARG A 17 -0.44 37.83 27.62
C ARG A 17 -0.45 37.54 26.11
N PHE A 18 -0.05 36.34 25.71
CA PHE A 18 -0.07 35.89 24.31
C PHE A 18 -1.50 35.86 23.75
N LEU A 19 -2.44 35.19 24.44
CA LEU A 19 -3.83 35.08 24.03
C LEU A 19 -4.49 36.46 23.92
N ALA A 20 -4.36 37.30 24.96
CA ALA A 20 -4.90 38.66 24.96
C ALA A 20 -4.22 39.56 23.90
N GLY A 21 -2.98 39.26 23.52
CA GLY A 21 -2.29 39.91 22.43
C GLY A 21 -2.89 39.55 21.07
N ALA A 22 -3.04 38.26 20.78
CA ALA A 22 -3.66 37.77 19.54
C ALA A 22 -5.10 38.29 19.40
N GLU A 23 -5.84 38.26 20.51
CA GLU A 23 -7.21 38.75 20.58
C GLU A 23 -7.34 40.23 20.17
N ARG A 24 -6.51 41.10 20.75
CA ARG A 24 -6.49 42.54 20.43
C ARG A 24 -6.17 42.84 18.97
N ARG A 25 -5.52 41.91 18.28
CA ARG A 25 -5.13 42.05 16.86
C ARG A 25 -6.11 41.36 15.90
N GLY A 26 -7.13 40.68 16.43
CA GLY A 26 -8.04 39.89 15.60
C GLY A 26 -7.37 38.67 14.94
N GLU A 27 -6.27 38.18 15.51
CA GLU A 27 -5.51 37.02 14.98
C GLU A 27 -5.92 35.73 15.69
N MET A 28 -5.93 34.61 14.97
CA MET A 28 -6.08 33.29 15.60
C MET A 28 -4.82 32.97 16.42
N ALA A 29 -5.00 32.61 17.69
CA ALA A 29 -3.92 32.14 18.54
C ALA A 29 -3.65 30.65 18.30
N LEU A 30 -2.48 30.32 17.76
CA LEU A 30 -2.02 28.95 17.64
C LEU A 30 -1.22 28.56 18.89
N VAL A 31 -1.61 27.47 19.53
CA VAL A 31 -0.91 26.89 20.69
C VAL A 31 -0.59 25.44 20.38
N VAL A 32 0.67 25.04 20.57
CA VAL A 32 1.07 23.63 20.44
C VAL A 32 1.41 23.11 21.83
N SER A 33 0.87 21.94 22.18
CA SER A 33 1.12 21.28 23.45
C SER A 33 1.38 19.80 23.22
N LEU A 34 2.36 19.26 23.94
CA LEU A 34 2.74 17.85 23.87
C LEU A 34 2.02 17.07 24.97
N ILE A 35 1.49 15.89 24.62
CA ILE A 35 0.78 15.00 25.55
C ILE A 35 1.59 13.74 25.81
N GLY A 36 1.66 13.38 27.09
CA GLY A 36 2.43 12.24 27.54
C GLY A 36 3.90 12.57 27.78
N ASN A 37 4.65 11.54 28.12
CA ASN A 37 6.10 11.56 28.28
C ASN A 37 6.63 10.24 27.73
N THR A 38 7.53 10.28 26.75
CA THR A 38 8.11 9.06 26.15
C THR A 38 9.00 8.29 27.11
N ASP A 39 9.60 8.99 28.08
CA ASP A 39 10.58 8.44 29.02
C ASP A 39 9.92 7.99 30.34
N ASP A 40 8.59 8.10 30.45
CA ASP A 40 7.86 7.76 31.65
C ASP A 40 7.42 6.28 31.69
N ASP A 41 8.27 5.48 32.33
CA ASP A 41 8.05 4.06 32.64
C ASP A 41 7.49 3.82 34.06
N HIS A 42 7.02 4.86 34.76
CA HIS A 42 6.53 4.69 36.13
C HIS A 42 5.24 3.84 36.18
N PRO A 43 5.11 2.94 37.19
CA PRO A 43 3.90 2.16 37.39
C PRO A 43 2.70 3.08 37.64
N ARG A 44 1.66 2.92 36.83
CA ARG A 44 0.53 3.84 36.77
C ARG A 44 -0.55 3.44 37.76
N SER A 45 -1.22 4.44 38.33
CA SER A 45 -2.36 4.21 39.22
C SER A 45 -3.47 3.46 38.45
N PRO A 46 -3.92 2.29 38.92
CA PRO A 46 -5.02 1.54 38.30
C PRO A 46 -6.36 2.26 38.44
N LEU A 47 -6.42 3.35 39.23
CA LEU A 47 -7.61 4.16 39.46
C LEU A 47 -7.72 5.36 38.51
N SER A 48 -6.71 5.63 37.67
CA SER A 48 -6.77 6.71 36.68
C SER A 48 -7.17 6.16 35.30
N SER A 49 -8.18 6.76 34.68
CA SER A 49 -8.59 6.44 33.30
C SER A 49 -7.67 7.07 32.23
N TYR A 50 -6.74 7.94 32.62
CA TYR A 50 -5.82 8.63 31.73
C TYR A 50 -4.40 8.67 32.31
N SER A 51 -3.42 8.81 31.41
CA SER A 51 -1.98 8.85 31.74
C SER A 51 -1.34 10.24 31.56
N ALA A 52 -2.05 11.17 30.93
CA ALA A 52 -1.61 12.55 30.73
C ALA A 52 -2.82 13.48 30.59
N SER A 53 -2.66 14.77 30.89
CA SER A 53 -3.71 15.77 30.78
C SER A 53 -3.13 17.13 30.45
N ILE A 54 -3.71 17.83 29.46
CA ILE A 54 -3.31 19.17 29.06
C ILE A 54 -4.50 20.12 29.26
N PRO A 55 -4.36 21.19 30.07
CA PRO A 55 -5.40 22.18 30.18
C PRO A 55 -5.53 22.96 28.87
N VAL A 56 -6.76 23.08 28.35
CA VAL A 56 -7.05 23.80 27.11
C VAL A 56 -8.07 24.91 27.34
N GLY A 57 -7.83 26.07 26.71
CA GLY A 57 -8.61 27.28 26.92
C GLY A 57 -8.24 28.05 28.20
N GLY A 58 -8.67 29.32 28.25
CA GLY A 58 -8.37 30.25 29.37
C GLY A 58 -9.59 30.61 30.23
N GLY A 59 -10.64 29.76 30.22
CA GLY A 59 -11.91 30.01 30.89
C GLY A 59 -11.90 29.71 32.39
N ILE A 60 -12.98 30.13 33.07
CA ILE A 60 -13.19 29.94 34.51
C ILE A 60 -13.39 28.47 34.88
N LEU A 61 -13.89 27.64 33.95
CA LEU A 61 -14.04 26.20 34.14
C LEU A 61 -12.81 25.44 33.66
N PRO A 62 -12.26 24.53 34.49
CA PRO A 62 -11.16 23.66 34.07
C PRO A 62 -11.62 22.74 32.94
N ARG A 63 -10.86 22.77 31.84
CA ARG A 63 -11.03 21.89 30.69
C ARG A 63 -9.68 21.30 30.34
N SER A 64 -9.65 20.02 30.01
CA SER A 64 -8.43 19.39 29.56
C SER A 64 -8.66 18.37 28.46
N VAL A 65 -7.65 18.20 27.62
CA VAL A 65 -7.52 17.03 26.75
C VAL A 65 -6.71 16.00 27.52
N THR A 66 -7.30 14.84 27.78
CA THR A 66 -6.64 13.73 28.46
C THR A 66 -6.12 12.71 27.46
N GLY A 67 -4.99 12.08 27.80
CA GLY A 67 -4.31 11.10 26.95
C GLY A 67 -4.18 9.75 27.64
N ARG A 68 -4.72 8.69 27.04
CA ARG A 68 -4.53 7.29 27.44
C ARG A 68 -3.48 6.64 26.54
N ARG A 69 -2.34 6.23 27.10
CA ARG A 69 -1.26 5.59 26.32
C ARG A 69 -1.78 4.32 25.64
N LEU A 70 -1.49 4.21 24.36
CA LEU A 70 -1.81 3.06 23.51
C LEU A 70 -0.68 2.03 23.56
N PRO A 71 -0.98 0.75 23.32
CA PRO A 71 0.04 -0.26 23.07
C PRO A 71 0.86 0.09 21.81
N THR A 72 2.06 -0.48 21.69
CA THR A 72 2.99 -0.18 20.60
C THR A 72 2.39 -0.47 19.23
N GLY A 73 2.56 0.47 18.28
CA GLY A 73 2.24 0.28 16.86
C GLY A 73 0.75 0.33 16.47
N PRO A 74 -0.06 1.30 16.94
CA PRO A 74 -1.40 1.47 16.41
C PRO A 74 -1.33 1.78 14.90
N LEU A 75 -2.22 1.17 14.11
CA LEU A 75 -2.43 1.59 12.73
C LEU A 75 -3.09 2.98 12.77
N LEU A 76 -2.46 3.96 12.13
CA LEU A 76 -2.92 5.35 12.13
C LEU A 76 -3.46 5.75 10.77
N GLU A 77 -4.62 6.36 10.80
CA GLU A 77 -5.30 6.92 9.64
C GLU A 77 -5.44 8.43 9.80
N LEU A 78 -5.48 9.12 8.67
CA LEU A 78 -5.81 10.54 8.65
C LEU A 78 -7.30 10.69 8.97
N ALA A 79 -7.64 11.67 9.81
CA ALA A 79 -9.03 12.01 10.02
C ALA A 79 -9.70 12.45 8.71
N SER A 80 -11.01 12.23 8.61
CA SER A 80 -11.83 12.73 7.52
C SER A 80 -11.83 14.26 7.52
N GLU A 81 -11.80 14.88 6.34
CA GLU A 81 -11.97 16.34 6.15
C GLU A 81 -10.87 17.23 6.74
N LEU A 82 -9.61 16.87 6.53
CA LEU A 82 -8.47 17.73 6.91
C LEU A 82 -8.22 18.85 5.89
N GLY A 83 -8.11 20.08 6.41
CA GLY A 83 -7.55 21.19 5.64
C GLY A 83 -6.07 20.97 5.30
N PRO A 84 -5.49 21.74 4.36
CA PRO A 84 -4.13 21.53 3.87
C PRO A 84 -3.07 21.51 4.98
N ALA A 85 -3.09 22.47 5.93
CA ALA A 85 -2.12 22.49 7.02
C ALA A 85 -2.23 21.30 7.97
N ASP A 86 -3.45 20.91 8.35
CA ASP A 86 -3.64 19.78 9.27
C ASP A 86 -3.31 18.45 8.59
N ARG A 87 -3.55 18.34 7.28
CA ARG A 87 -3.15 17.19 6.47
C ARG A 87 -1.64 17.02 6.40
N ASP A 88 -0.92 18.11 6.16
CA ASP A 88 0.55 18.10 6.15
C ASP A 88 1.11 17.70 7.52
N LEU A 89 0.56 18.27 8.61
CA LEU A 89 0.93 17.85 9.97
C LEU A 89 0.70 16.35 10.18
N ALA A 90 -0.46 15.83 9.79
CA ALA A 90 -0.78 14.41 9.92
C ALA A 90 0.26 13.52 9.20
N LEU A 91 0.69 13.92 8.00
CA LEU A 91 1.71 13.19 7.24
C LEU A 91 3.08 13.22 7.92
N ARG A 92 3.49 14.37 8.46
CA ARG A 92 4.74 14.49 9.22
C ARG A 92 4.72 13.63 10.49
N LEU A 93 3.61 13.65 11.22
CA LEU A 93 3.42 12.86 12.44
C LEU A 93 3.44 11.35 12.18
N ARG A 94 3.07 10.89 10.99
CA ARG A 94 3.16 9.47 10.63
C ARG A 94 4.59 8.98 10.43
N ASN A 95 5.54 9.88 10.18
CA ASN A 95 6.95 9.54 10.00
C ASN A 95 7.74 9.48 11.33
N ARG A 96 7.05 9.54 12.47
CA ARG A 96 7.67 9.36 13.79
C ARG A 96 8.29 7.96 13.92
N PRO A 97 9.30 7.79 14.79
CA PRO A 97 9.87 6.48 15.06
C PRO A 97 8.77 5.47 15.44
N PRO A 98 8.76 4.26 14.85
CA PRO A 98 7.69 3.27 15.09
C PRO A 98 7.67 2.77 16.54
N THR A 99 8.75 2.97 17.28
CA THR A 99 8.88 2.65 18.71
C THR A 99 8.31 3.73 19.63
N ALA A 100 8.00 4.92 19.11
CA ALA A 100 7.48 6.01 19.93
C ALA A 100 6.01 5.72 20.33
N PRO A 101 5.64 5.89 21.61
CA PRO A 101 4.28 5.66 22.07
C PRO A 101 3.28 6.68 21.51
N TRP A 102 2.02 6.28 21.51
CA TRP A 102 0.87 7.10 21.17
C TRP A 102 -0.09 7.22 22.34
N TRP A 103 -0.92 8.25 22.34
CA TRP A 103 -1.96 8.46 23.35
C TRP A 103 -3.30 8.71 22.65
N ALA A 104 -4.33 7.94 23.00
CA ALA A 104 -5.70 8.24 22.61
C ALA A 104 -6.18 9.46 23.41
N LEU A 105 -6.69 10.46 22.69
CA LEU A 105 -7.09 11.76 23.19
C LEU A 105 -8.60 11.78 23.45
N GLU A 106 -8.97 12.32 24.60
CA GLU A 106 -10.37 12.54 24.99
C GLU A 106 -10.50 13.98 25.51
N LEU A 107 -11.52 14.70 25.05
CA LEU A 107 -11.85 16.01 25.61
C LEU A 107 -12.66 15.81 26.89
N ARG A 108 -12.16 16.33 28.02
CA ARG A 108 -12.89 16.33 29.29
C ARG A 108 -13.31 17.73 29.68
N ASP A 109 -14.62 17.90 29.78
CA ASP A 109 -15.25 19.10 30.29
C ASP A 109 -15.76 18.85 31.72
N MET A 110 -15.33 19.70 32.66
CA MET A 110 -16.01 19.75 33.95
C MET A 110 -17.26 20.62 33.81
N SER A 111 -18.44 20.04 34.05
CA SER A 111 -19.65 20.83 34.23
C SER A 111 -19.68 21.38 35.65
N ALA A 112 -19.76 22.70 35.80
CA ALA A 112 -20.11 23.31 37.07
C ALA A 112 -21.63 23.55 37.11
N GLU A 113 -22.26 23.08 38.18
CA GLU A 113 -23.60 23.50 38.55
C GLU A 113 -23.46 24.70 39.49
N TRP A 114 -23.86 25.88 39.01
CA TRP A 114 -23.93 27.05 39.85
C TRP A 114 -25.35 27.21 40.36
N VAL A 115 -25.55 27.14 41.69
CA VAL A 115 -26.85 27.38 42.32
C VAL A 115 -26.94 28.86 42.65
N GLY A 116 -27.75 29.58 41.88
CA GLY A 116 -28.05 30.99 42.12
C GLY A 116 -29.46 31.23 42.65
N PRO A 117 -29.82 32.49 42.96
CA PRO A 117 -31.17 32.87 43.38
C PRO A 117 -32.27 32.50 42.35
N ALA A 118 -31.88 32.31 41.08
CA ALA A 118 -32.75 31.95 39.96
C ALA A 118 -32.72 30.44 39.60
N GLY A 119 -32.08 29.60 40.41
CA GLY A 119 -31.99 28.15 40.20
C GLY A 119 -30.60 27.64 39.77
N VAL A 120 -30.54 26.36 39.40
CA VAL A 120 -29.30 25.68 38.97
C VAL A 120 -28.98 26.08 37.53
N THR A 121 -27.94 26.90 37.34
CA THR A 121 -27.37 27.16 36.02
C THR A 121 -26.26 26.16 35.75
N ARG A 122 -26.49 25.24 34.82
CA ARG A 122 -25.46 24.32 34.33
C ARG A 122 -24.66 25.01 33.25
N LEU A 123 -23.46 25.47 33.58
CA LEU A 123 -22.59 26.12 32.61
C LEU A 123 -21.84 25.04 31.83
N MET A 124 -22.33 24.73 30.62
CA MET A 124 -21.60 23.84 29.71
C MET A 124 -20.44 24.62 29.11
N SER A 125 -19.25 24.07 29.28
CA SER A 125 -18.08 24.57 28.59
C SER A 125 -18.28 24.24 27.08
N ARG A 126 -18.00 25.19 26.17
CA ARG A 126 -18.14 24.99 24.72
C ARG A 126 -16.78 24.91 24.03
N GLY A 127 -16.63 24.02 23.04
CA GLY A 127 -15.43 23.78 22.22
C GLY A 127 -15.43 22.34 21.66
N ARG A 128 -14.64 22.04 20.64
CA ARG A 128 -14.55 20.69 20.06
C ARG A 128 -13.09 20.28 19.84
N LEU A 129 -12.82 18.99 20.01
CA LEU A 129 -11.56 18.38 19.60
C LEU A 129 -11.71 17.89 18.16
N GLU A 130 -11.01 18.54 17.23
CA GLU A 130 -10.96 18.13 15.83
C GLU A 130 -9.83 17.11 15.66
N PRO A 131 -10.13 15.86 15.24
CA PRO A 131 -9.10 14.85 15.04
C PRO A 131 -8.21 15.17 13.84
N ILE A 132 -6.92 14.90 13.96
CA ILE A 132 -5.92 15.00 12.87
C ILE A 132 -5.44 13.61 12.45
N LEU A 133 -5.11 12.79 13.45
CA LEU A 133 -4.83 11.36 13.28
C LEU A 133 -5.76 10.58 14.20
N VAL A 134 -6.25 9.45 13.71
CA VAL A 134 -7.08 8.50 14.47
C VAL A 134 -6.46 7.11 14.46
N ASN A 135 -6.72 6.32 15.50
CA ASN A 135 -6.38 4.90 15.51
C ASN A 135 -7.47 4.07 14.79
N ASN A 136 -7.26 2.76 14.73
CA ASN A 136 -8.21 1.79 14.16
C ASN A 136 -9.59 1.74 14.86
N LEU A 137 -9.74 2.32 16.05
CA LEU A 137 -11.00 2.47 16.77
C LEU A 137 -11.66 3.84 16.52
N GLY A 138 -11.07 4.68 15.68
CA GLY A 138 -11.52 6.06 15.44
C GLY A 138 -11.19 7.03 16.57
N GLU A 139 -10.40 6.62 17.58
CA GLU A 139 -9.99 7.49 18.67
C GLU A 139 -8.91 8.47 18.18
N PRO A 140 -9.02 9.79 18.44
CA PRO A 140 -8.00 10.74 18.05
C PRO A 140 -6.68 10.46 18.78
N VAL A 141 -5.55 10.48 18.07
CA VAL A 141 -4.21 10.36 18.67
C VAL A 141 -3.35 11.62 18.52
N ALA A 142 -3.79 12.51 17.62
CA ALA A 142 -3.35 13.89 17.50
C ALA A 142 -4.59 14.71 17.08
N GLY A 143 -4.73 15.93 17.58
CA GLY A 143 -5.90 16.73 17.29
C GLY A 143 -5.72 18.21 17.62
N ALA A 144 -6.68 19.02 17.20
CA ALA A 144 -6.74 20.44 17.52
C ALA A 144 -8.01 20.75 18.30
N TRP A 145 -7.88 21.27 19.52
CA TRP A 145 -9.02 21.81 20.24
C TRP A 145 -9.32 23.23 19.76
N VAL A 146 -10.60 23.48 19.45
CA VAL A 146 -11.08 24.75 18.91
C VAL A 146 -12.26 25.25 19.76
N PRO A 147 -12.18 26.47 20.33
CA PRO A 147 -13.32 27.13 20.95
C PRO A 147 -14.37 27.54 19.91
N PRO A 148 -15.64 27.76 20.30
CA PRO A 148 -16.71 28.10 19.37
C PRO A 148 -16.51 29.42 18.63
N ASP A 149 -15.77 30.35 19.23
CA ASP A 149 -15.45 31.63 18.61
C ASP A 149 -14.38 31.51 17.51
N GLY A 150 -13.74 30.34 17.38
CA GLY A 150 -12.69 30.09 16.40
C GLY A 150 -11.43 30.93 16.59
N ARG A 151 -11.27 31.63 17.72
CA ARG A 151 -10.16 32.58 17.90
C ARG A 151 -8.87 31.93 18.38
N GLN A 152 -8.93 30.65 18.75
CA GLN A 152 -7.78 29.89 19.22
C GLN A 152 -7.78 28.52 18.54
N ARG A 153 -6.60 27.93 18.37
CA ARG A 153 -6.46 26.55 17.92
C ARG A 153 -5.33 25.91 18.71
N TRP A 154 -5.68 24.90 19.50
CA TRP A 154 -4.77 24.23 20.42
C TRP A 154 -4.43 22.85 19.89
N TYR A 155 -3.27 22.72 19.27
CA TYR A 155 -2.75 21.45 18.79
C TYR A 155 -2.23 20.62 19.97
N VAL A 156 -2.77 19.42 20.11
CA VAL A 156 -2.36 18.42 21.08
C VAL A 156 -1.68 17.30 20.32
N LEU A 157 -0.37 17.22 20.46
CA LEU A 157 0.49 16.28 19.73
C LEU A 157 1.13 15.30 20.72
N PRO A 158 1.37 14.04 20.36
CA PRO A 158 2.07 13.11 21.23
C PRO A 158 3.50 13.56 21.51
N ASP A 159 3.99 13.32 22.73
CA ASP A 159 5.40 13.55 23.06
C ASP A 159 6.33 12.63 22.23
N GLY A 160 7.57 13.07 22.00
CA GLY A 160 8.55 12.38 21.15
C GLY A 160 8.40 12.69 19.65
N ILE A 161 7.97 13.90 19.32
CA ILE A 161 8.07 14.46 17.96
C ILE A 161 9.30 15.35 17.90
N ASP A 162 10.03 15.32 16.79
CA ASP A 162 11.09 16.30 16.54
C ASP A 162 10.49 17.71 16.45
N TRP A 163 10.89 18.58 17.38
CA TRP A 163 10.38 19.94 17.46
C TRP A 163 10.69 20.76 16.20
N ASN A 164 11.79 20.47 15.49
CA ASN A 164 12.07 21.15 14.23
C ASN A 164 11.02 20.84 13.16
N THR A 165 10.53 19.60 13.11
CA THR A 165 9.43 19.20 12.23
C THR A 165 8.15 20.00 12.51
N VAL A 166 7.83 20.23 13.79
CA VAL A 166 6.67 21.04 14.20
C VAL A 166 6.88 22.52 13.86
N LEU A 167 8.07 23.07 14.11
CA LEU A 167 8.39 24.45 13.77
C LEU A 167 8.34 24.71 12.26
N ASP A 168 8.89 23.80 11.46
CA ASP A 168 8.86 23.91 10.00
C ASP A 168 7.42 23.85 9.48
N TRP A 169 6.59 22.93 10.00
CA TRP A 169 5.17 22.89 9.69
C TRP A 169 4.44 24.18 10.10
N LEU A 170 4.70 24.69 11.31
CA LEU A 170 4.10 25.93 11.81
C LEU A 170 4.41 27.10 10.86
N MET A 171 5.66 27.20 10.40
CA MET A 171 6.11 28.29 9.54
C MET A 171 5.62 28.15 8.09
N GLN A 172 5.59 26.93 7.54
CA GLN A 172 5.29 26.66 6.13
C GLN A 172 3.79 26.52 5.85
N HIS A 173 3.00 26.01 6.81
CA HIS A 173 1.60 25.65 6.58
C HIS A 173 0.64 26.27 7.59
N ALA A 174 0.89 26.11 8.90
CA ALA A 174 -0.08 26.51 9.92
C ALA A 174 -0.25 28.03 10.03
N LEU A 175 0.85 28.77 10.18
CA LEU A 175 0.81 30.22 10.31
C LEU A 175 0.33 30.92 9.03
N PRO A 176 0.77 30.53 7.81
CA PRO A 176 0.21 31.09 6.58
C PRO A 176 -1.30 30.87 6.44
N GLN A 177 -1.82 29.71 6.87
CA GLN A 177 -3.24 29.41 6.78
C GLN A 177 -4.08 30.12 7.87
N PHE A 178 -3.62 30.11 9.12
CA PHE A 178 -4.45 30.50 10.27
C PHE A 178 -4.12 31.89 10.84
N ALA A 179 -2.90 32.40 10.65
CA ALA A 179 -2.46 33.69 11.17
C ALA A 179 -1.44 34.39 10.23
N PRO A 180 -1.79 34.64 8.95
CA PRO A 180 -0.84 35.15 7.95
C PRO A 180 -0.24 36.52 8.34
N THR A 181 -1.00 37.36 9.03
CA THR A 181 -0.53 38.67 9.52
C THR A 181 0.53 38.57 10.61
N ALA A 182 0.54 37.47 11.38
CA ALA A 182 1.53 37.26 12.43
C ALA A 182 2.94 37.08 11.84
N LEU A 183 3.04 36.39 10.70
CA LEU A 183 4.31 36.21 9.98
C LEU A 183 4.83 37.52 9.39
N ARG A 184 3.95 38.34 8.79
CA ARG A 184 4.30 39.68 8.30
C ARG A 184 4.89 40.55 9.42
N ARG A 185 4.28 40.54 10.61
CA ARG A 185 4.76 41.31 11.77
C ARG A 185 6.10 40.81 12.29
N ALA A 186 6.29 39.50 12.37
CA ALA A 186 7.52 38.91 12.88
C ALA A 186 8.74 39.17 11.98
N ARG A 187 8.53 39.73 10.76
CA ARG A 187 9.58 39.95 9.74
C ARG A 187 10.45 38.71 9.57
N SER A 188 9.83 37.53 9.63
CA SER A 188 10.56 36.28 9.64
C SER A 188 11.22 36.09 8.26
N PRO A 189 12.54 35.86 8.20
CA PRO A 189 13.22 35.60 6.92
C PRO A 189 12.76 34.28 6.27
N ARG A 190 12.03 33.42 7.02
CA ARG A 190 11.47 32.15 6.52
C ARG A 190 10.06 32.30 5.92
N PHE A 191 9.49 33.50 5.92
CA PHE A 191 8.19 33.78 5.31
C PHE A 191 8.34 34.88 4.26
N ALA A 192 8.21 34.49 2.99
CA ALA A 192 8.04 35.43 1.90
C ALA A 192 6.55 35.74 1.76
N ASP A 193 6.15 36.98 2.07
CA ASP A 193 4.79 37.46 1.88
C ASP A 193 4.37 37.24 0.41
N PRO A 194 3.29 36.48 0.13
CA PRO A 194 2.82 36.25 -1.24
C PRO A 194 2.66 37.54 -2.06
N ASP A 195 2.25 38.63 -1.40
CA ASP A 195 2.05 39.93 -2.06
C ASP A 195 3.36 40.65 -2.42
N LEU A 196 4.49 40.20 -1.88
CA LEU A 196 5.81 40.80 -2.05
C LEU A 196 6.78 39.90 -2.85
N GLN A 197 6.29 38.78 -3.36
CA GLN A 197 7.10 37.85 -4.14
C GLN A 197 7.51 38.47 -5.48
N THR A 198 8.75 38.21 -5.85
CA THR A 198 9.26 38.54 -7.17
C THR A 198 8.62 37.66 -8.24
N ARG A 199 8.71 38.10 -9.50
CA ARG A 199 8.23 37.30 -10.64
C ARG A 199 8.92 35.94 -10.72
N ASP A 200 10.22 35.88 -10.44
CA ASP A 200 10.99 34.65 -10.52
C ASP A 200 10.57 33.64 -9.44
N GLU A 201 10.26 34.11 -8.22
CA GLU A 201 9.72 33.26 -7.16
C GLU A 201 8.33 32.71 -7.50
N LEU A 202 7.48 33.51 -8.14
CA LEU A 202 6.17 33.07 -8.60
C LEU A 202 6.30 31.99 -9.69
N VAL A 203 7.21 32.18 -10.65
CA VAL A 203 7.50 31.19 -11.71
C VAL A 203 8.03 29.89 -11.11
N ALA A 204 9.05 29.95 -10.25
CA ALA A 204 9.63 28.76 -9.64
C ALA A 204 8.61 27.97 -8.80
N ARG A 205 7.69 28.67 -8.11
CA ARG A 205 6.61 28.01 -7.37
C ARG A 205 5.58 27.35 -8.27
N GLN A 206 5.25 27.98 -9.40
CA GLN A 206 4.37 27.37 -10.39
C GLN A 206 5.01 26.11 -10.98
N GLU A 207 6.29 26.15 -11.34
CA GLU A 207 7.03 24.98 -11.83
C GLU A 207 7.06 23.85 -10.80
N LEU A 208 7.23 24.16 -9.51
CA LEU A 208 7.16 23.16 -8.45
C LEU A 208 5.75 22.54 -8.33
N ALA A 209 4.70 23.37 -8.37
CA ALA A 209 3.32 22.90 -8.32
C ALA A 209 2.96 22.01 -9.52
N ASP A 210 3.42 22.38 -10.72
CA ASP A 210 3.22 21.61 -11.95
C ASP A 210 3.94 20.25 -11.88
N LEU A 211 5.16 20.22 -11.35
CA LEU A 211 5.92 18.98 -11.12
C LEU A 211 5.23 18.06 -10.11
N GLU A 212 4.75 18.62 -9.00
CA GLU A 212 4.01 17.86 -7.97
C GLU A 212 2.71 17.27 -8.53
N ALA A 213 1.97 18.04 -9.33
CA ALA A 213 0.77 17.58 -10.01
C ALA A 213 1.08 16.42 -10.98
N HIS A 214 2.10 16.59 -11.82
CA HIS A 214 2.52 15.55 -12.77
C HIS A 214 2.94 14.25 -12.06
N TYR A 215 3.73 14.35 -10.99
CA TYR A 215 4.13 13.18 -10.21
C TYR A 215 2.94 12.48 -9.54
N ALA A 216 1.96 13.23 -9.05
CA ALA A 216 0.75 12.67 -8.45
C ALA A 216 -0.08 11.87 -9.47
N GLU A 217 -0.26 12.41 -10.68
CA GLU A 217 -0.95 11.74 -11.79
C GLU A 217 -0.22 10.45 -12.20
N GLU A 218 1.09 10.54 -12.42
CA GLU A 218 1.90 9.41 -12.86
C GLU A 218 1.93 8.28 -11.81
N LYS A 219 2.03 8.65 -10.53
CA LYS A 219 1.94 7.71 -9.41
C LYS A 219 0.58 7.01 -9.36
N LEU A 220 -0.52 7.72 -9.61
CA LEU A 220 -1.85 7.13 -9.65
C LEU A 220 -1.97 6.15 -10.82
N ARG A 221 -1.51 6.55 -12.01
CA ARG A 221 -1.49 5.72 -13.22
C ARG A 221 -0.72 4.42 -12.98
N LEU A 222 0.50 4.50 -12.45
CA LEU A 222 1.34 3.33 -12.16
C LEU A 222 0.73 2.41 -11.11
N LYS A 223 0.08 2.97 -10.07
CA LYS A 223 -0.65 2.15 -9.07
C LYS A 223 -1.82 1.39 -9.69
N GLN A 224 -2.59 2.04 -10.57
CA GLN A 224 -3.69 1.38 -11.27
C GLN A 224 -3.18 0.27 -12.20
N GLN A 225 -2.08 0.52 -12.91
CA GLN A 225 -1.43 -0.51 -13.74
C GLN A 225 -0.95 -1.71 -12.92
N LEU A 226 -0.36 -1.47 -11.75
CA LEU A 226 0.07 -2.54 -10.85
C LEU A 226 -1.13 -3.37 -10.37
N LEU A 227 -2.21 -2.72 -9.92
CA LEU A 227 -3.42 -3.42 -9.46
C LEU A 227 -4.05 -4.24 -10.59
N ALA A 228 -4.11 -3.70 -11.80
CA ALA A 228 -4.62 -4.42 -12.97
C ALA A 228 -3.75 -5.64 -13.31
N ALA A 229 -2.43 -5.49 -13.32
CA ALA A 229 -1.50 -6.59 -13.57
C ALA A 229 -1.60 -7.68 -12.48
N GLN A 230 -1.75 -7.28 -11.21
CA GLN A 230 -1.97 -8.21 -10.10
C GLN A 230 -3.29 -8.98 -10.25
N ALA A 231 -4.38 -8.29 -10.59
CA ALA A 231 -5.70 -8.90 -10.78
C ALA A 231 -5.73 -9.89 -11.97
N GLN A 232 -5.02 -9.58 -13.06
CA GLN A 232 -4.88 -10.50 -14.20
C GLN A 232 -4.06 -11.74 -13.85
N ALA A 233 -3.00 -11.56 -13.06
CA ALA A 233 -2.08 -12.63 -12.67
C ALA A 233 -2.64 -13.55 -11.57
N GLU A 234 -3.52 -13.04 -10.70
CA GLU A 234 -3.96 -13.74 -9.49
C GLU A 234 -4.70 -15.07 -9.77
N PRO A 235 -5.65 -15.17 -10.71
CA PRO A 235 -6.33 -16.44 -10.97
C PRO A 235 -5.37 -17.55 -11.42
N LEU A 236 -4.37 -17.22 -12.25
CA LEU A 236 -3.36 -18.17 -12.72
C LEU A 236 -2.40 -18.56 -11.58
N ARG A 237 -1.91 -17.56 -10.83
CA ARG A 237 -1.05 -17.78 -9.66
C ARG A 237 -1.74 -18.68 -8.63
N HIS A 238 -2.97 -18.36 -8.27
CA HIS A 238 -3.73 -19.12 -7.30
C HIS A 238 -4.06 -20.52 -7.81
N GLY A 239 -4.51 -20.64 -9.05
CA GLY A 239 -4.86 -21.94 -9.64
C GLY A 239 -3.67 -22.90 -9.76
N LEU A 240 -2.49 -22.41 -10.16
CA LEU A 240 -1.29 -23.26 -10.28
C LEU A 240 -0.68 -23.63 -8.93
N LEU A 241 -0.68 -22.70 -7.97
CA LEU A 241 -0.01 -22.89 -6.68
C LEU A 241 -0.92 -23.52 -5.62
N TYR A 242 -2.23 -23.25 -5.63
CA TYR A 242 -3.14 -23.70 -4.57
C TYR A 242 -4.36 -24.45 -5.11
N GLY A 243 -4.64 -24.36 -6.42
CA GLY A 243 -5.81 -24.95 -7.03
C GLY A 243 -5.80 -26.49 -7.04
N SER A 244 -7.01 -27.05 -7.06
CA SER A 244 -7.31 -28.45 -7.33
C SER A 244 -8.55 -28.54 -8.21
N GLY A 245 -8.74 -29.65 -8.92
CA GLY A 245 -9.89 -29.83 -9.84
C GLY A 245 -9.98 -28.73 -10.91
N THR A 246 -11.20 -28.25 -11.18
CA THR A 246 -11.48 -27.26 -12.24
C THR A 246 -10.65 -25.97 -12.15
N PRO A 247 -10.47 -25.31 -10.98
CA PRO A 247 -9.55 -24.17 -10.85
C PRO A 247 -8.13 -24.44 -11.35
N LEU A 248 -7.59 -25.64 -11.09
CA LEU A 248 -6.26 -26.02 -11.54
C LEU A 248 -6.23 -26.26 -13.05
N VAL A 249 -7.21 -26.99 -13.58
CA VAL A 249 -7.34 -27.24 -15.02
C VAL A 249 -7.43 -25.92 -15.80
N ASN A 250 -8.28 -24.99 -15.35
CA ASN A 250 -8.43 -23.67 -15.98
C ASN A 250 -7.13 -22.87 -15.97
N ALA A 251 -6.36 -22.91 -14.89
CA ALA A 251 -5.09 -22.20 -14.81
C ALA A 251 -4.03 -22.81 -15.74
N VAL A 252 -3.94 -24.14 -15.80
CA VAL A 252 -3.06 -24.83 -16.76
C VAL A 252 -3.48 -24.50 -18.20
N HIS A 253 -4.77 -24.63 -18.53
CA HIS A 253 -5.31 -24.25 -19.84
C HIS A 253 -4.91 -22.83 -20.24
N ALA A 254 -5.09 -21.85 -19.34
CA ALA A 254 -4.75 -20.46 -19.59
C ALA A 254 -3.24 -20.26 -19.81
N VAL A 255 -2.37 -20.94 -19.06
CA VAL A 255 -0.92 -20.88 -19.26
C VAL A 255 -0.50 -21.48 -20.60
N LEU A 256 -1.05 -22.64 -20.96
CA LEU A 256 -0.73 -23.30 -22.22
C LEU A 256 -1.20 -22.46 -23.41
N THR A 257 -2.39 -21.85 -23.30
CA THR A 257 -2.90 -20.89 -24.30
C THR A 257 -2.00 -19.65 -24.39
N ALA A 258 -1.56 -19.09 -23.26
CA ALA A 258 -0.65 -17.94 -23.23
C ALA A 258 0.73 -18.27 -23.83
N ALA A 259 1.17 -19.52 -23.76
CA ALA A 259 2.37 -20.00 -24.43
C ALA A 259 2.19 -20.20 -25.95
N GLY A 260 1.02 -19.90 -26.50
CA GLY A 260 0.70 -19.95 -27.92
C GLY A 260 0.29 -21.35 -28.42
N MET A 261 -0.12 -22.25 -27.53
CA MET A 261 -0.62 -23.58 -27.91
C MET A 261 -2.13 -23.54 -28.18
N HIS A 262 -2.56 -24.37 -29.12
CA HIS A 262 -3.97 -24.72 -29.25
C HIS A 262 -4.31 -25.72 -28.14
N VAL A 263 -5.35 -25.43 -27.35
CA VAL A 263 -5.76 -26.23 -26.19
C VAL A 263 -7.25 -26.54 -26.33
N VAL A 264 -7.58 -27.83 -26.28
CA VAL A 264 -8.95 -28.34 -26.31
C VAL A 264 -9.26 -28.98 -24.95
N ASP A 265 -10.38 -28.58 -24.36
CA ASP A 265 -10.93 -29.19 -23.15
C ASP A 265 -11.69 -30.47 -23.53
N LEU A 266 -11.12 -31.62 -23.17
CA LEU A 266 -11.68 -32.92 -23.53
C LEU A 266 -12.85 -33.33 -22.64
N ASP A 267 -12.92 -32.82 -21.42
CA ASP A 267 -14.07 -33.05 -20.53
C ASP A 267 -15.33 -32.39 -21.10
N LEU A 268 -15.19 -31.22 -21.75
CA LEU A 268 -16.27 -30.57 -22.48
C LEU A 268 -16.63 -31.28 -23.80
N GLU A 269 -15.64 -31.74 -24.58
CA GLU A 269 -15.90 -32.36 -25.90
C GLU A 269 -16.44 -33.79 -25.80
N LEU A 270 -15.89 -34.61 -24.91
CA LEU A 270 -16.16 -36.05 -24.83
C LEU A 270 -17.06 -36.41 -23.63
N GLY A 271 -17.19 -35.49 -22.68
CA GLY A 271 -17.79 -35.71 -21.38
C GLY A 271 -16.76 -36.17 -20.34
N ALA A 272 -16.94 -35.69 -19.11
CA ALA A 272 -16.03 -35.91 -17.99
C ALA A 272 -15.58 -37.38 -17.86
N THR A 273 -14.30 -37.59 -17.55
CA THR A 273 -13.67 -38.90 -17.22
C THR A 273 -13.46 -39.88 -18.37
N LYS A 274 -13.89 -39.56 -19.61
CA LYS A 274 -13.68 -40.46 -20.76
C LYS A 274 -12.26 -40.42 -21.33
N SER A 275 -11.57 -39.30 -21.15
CA SER A 275 -10.21 -39.06 -21.63
C SER A 275 -9.42 -38.29 -20.57
N ALA A 276 -8.18 -37.93 -20.90
CA ALA A 276 -7.42 -36.94 -20.13
C ALA A 276 -8.11 -35.57 -20.14
N ASP A 277 -7.68 -34.67 -19.26
CA ASP A 277 -8.32 -33.34 -19.11
C ASP A 277 -8.22 -32.47 -20.37
N LEU A 278 -7.03 -32.37 -20.99
CA LEU A 278 -6.80 -31.50 -22.16
C LEU A 278 -6.12 -32.23 -23.33
N LEU A 279 -6.33 -31.71 -24.54
CA LEU A 279 -5.59 -32.06 -25.75
C LEU A 279 -4.87 -30.80 -26.27
N VAL A 280 -3.56 -30.90 -26.53
CA VAL A 280 -2.76 -29.73 -26.88
C VAL A 280 -1.86 -29.97 -28.08
N SER A 281 -1.62 -28.90 -28.84
CA SER A 281 -0.72 -28.86 -30.00
C SER A 281 -0.22 -27.43 -30.23
N LEU A 282 0.74 -27.25 -31.14
CA LEU A 282 1.15 -25.90 -31.55
C LEU A 282 0.16 -25.27 -32.53
N ASP A 283 -0.49 -26.10 -33.34
CA ASP A 283 -1.49 -25.72 -34.33
C ASP A 283 -2.60 -26.78 -34.43
N ASP A 284 -3.68 -26.47 -35.12
CA ASP A 284 -4.85 -27.35 -35.25
C ASP A 284 -4.57 -28.63 -36.08
N THR A 285 -3.33 -28.83 -36.55
CA THR A 285 -2.93 -29.94 -37.43
C THR A 285 -2.07 -31.00 -36.72
N GLY A 286 -1.49 -30.67 -35.56
CA GLY A 286 -0.71 -31.58 -34.72
C GLY A 286 0.81 -31.40 -34.85
N PRO A 287 1.63 -32.22 -34.16
CA PRO A 287 1.27 -33.38 -33.36
C PRO A 287 0.56 -33.01 -32.05
N TRP A 288 -0.44 -33.81 -31.70
CA TRP A 288 -1.24 -33.63 -30.49
C TRP A 288 -0.64 -34.37 -29.28
N ARG A 289 -0.82 -33.82 -28.09
CA ARG A 289 -0.46 -34.42 -26.80
C ARG A 289 -1.67 -34.46 -25.88
N LEU A 290 -1.85 -35.57 -25.18
CA LEU A 290 -2.81 -35.63 -24.06
C LEU A 290 -2.17 -35.02 -22.83
N VAL A 291 -2.90 -34.17 -22.12
CA VAL A 291 -2.44 -33.55 -20.87
C VAL A 291 -3.40 -33.95 -19.76
N GLU A 292 -2.87 -34.66 -18.78
CA GLU A 292 -3.59 -35.04 -17.56
C GLU A 292 -3.13 -34.15 -16.41
N ILE A 293 -4.08 -33.65 -15.63
CA ILE A 293 -3.85 -32.65 -14.58
C ILE A 293 -4.37 -33.21 -13.26
N LYS A 294 -3.48 -33.31 -12.27
CA LYS A 294 -3.82 -33.88 -10.97
C LYS A 294 -3.33 -32.99 -9.82
N SER A 295 -4.03 -33.06 -8.70
CA SER A 295 -3.63 -32.41 -7.45
C SER A 295 -3.43 -33.44 -6.36
N ALA A 296 -2.34 -33.34 -5.60
CA ALA A 296 -2.05 -34.18 -4.45
C ALA A 296 -1.67 -33.32 -3.24
N GLY A 297 -2.30 -33.57 -2.08
CA GLY A 297 -2.02 -32.78 -0.87
C GLY A 297 -0.64 -33.04 -0.26
N GLY A 298 -0.02 -34.17 -0.61
CA GLY A 298 1.34 -34.55 -0.23
C GLY A 298 2.11 -35.07 -1.45
N ARG A 299 3.03 -36.02 -1.24
CA ARG A 299 3.73 -36.68 -2.34
C ARG A 299 2.73 -37.49 -3.19
N PRO A 300 2.77 -37.37 -4.52
CA PRO A 300 1.80 -38.01 -5.40
C PRO A 300 2.05 -39.52 -5.47
N SER A 301 0.98 -40.28 -5.66
CA SER A 301 1.07 -41.72 -5.93
C SER A 301 1.55 -41.95 -7.37
N GLU A 302 2.28 -43.05 -7.58
CA GLU A 302 2.69 -43.51 -8.92
C GLU A 302 1.49 -43.95 -9.78
N ASN A 303 0.33 -44.23 -9.17
CA ASN A 303 -0.89 -44.59 -9.89
C ASN A 303 -1.38 -43.49 -10.84
N LEU A 304 -1.02 -42.21 -10.60
CA LEU A 304 -1.39 -41.12 -11.50
C LEU A 304 -0.80 -41.30 -12.91
N VAL A 305 0.38 -41.91 -13.02
CA VAL A 305 1.00 -42.25 -14.31
C VAL A 305 0.21 -43.36 -15.02
N VAL A 306 -0.29 -44.33 -14.26
CA VAL A 306 -1.11 -45.44 -14.79
C VAL A 306 -2.42 -44.93 -15.38
N ASP A 307 -3.02 -43.91 -14.77
CA ASP A 307 -4.26 -43.30 -15.28
C ASP A 307 -4.04 -42.62 -16.64
N LEU A 308 -2.98 -41.80 -16.79
CA LEU A 308 -2.65 -41.22 -18.10
C LEU A 308 -2.27 -42.30 -19.13
N GLN A 309 -1.56 -43.35 -18.75
CA GLN A 309 -1.25 -44.45 -19.67
C GLN A 309 -2.52 -45.16 -20.17
N ARG A 310 -3.55 -45.28 -19.31
CA ARG A 310 -4.85 -45.81 -19.71
C ARG A 310 -5.50 -44.92 -20.78
N HIS A 311 -5.51 -43.60 -20.58
CA HIS A 311 -6.05 -42.66 -21.57
C HIS A 311 -5.30 -42.76 -22.90
N LEU A 312 -3.97 -42.86 -22.89
CA LEU A 312 -3.17 -43.06 -24.10
C LEU A 312 -3.54 -44.35 -24.85
N ASN A 313 -3.77 -45.45 -24.12
CA ASN A 313 -4.14 -46.74 -24.71
C ASN A 313 -5.57 -46.75 -25.27
N THR A 314 -6.50 -46.01 -24.66
CA THR A 314 -7.89 -45.90 -25.09
C THR A 314 -8.07 -44.89 -26.23
N TRP A 315 -7.20 -43.88 -26.32
CA TRP A 315 -7.34 -42.77 -27.28
C TRP A 315 -7.54 -43.19 -28.75
N PRO A 316 -6.79 -44.17 -29.32
CA PRO A 316 -7.00 -44.61 -30.70
C PRO A 316 -8.40 -45.17 -30.98
N GLN A 317 -9.12 -45.63 -29.95
CA GLN A 317 -10.49 -46.14 -30.06
C GLN A 317 -11.52 -45.01 -29.98
N LEU A 318 -11.20 -43.91 -29.26
CA LEU A 318 -12.07 -42.75 -29.10
C LEU A 318 -11.98 -41.77 -30.28
N ARG A 319 -10.75 -41.53 -30.78
CA ARG A 319 -10.42 -40.56 -31.84
C ARG A 319 -9.38 -41.13 -32.81
N PRO A 320 -9.71 -42.17 -33.60
CA PRO A 320 -8.77 -42.77 -34.54
C PRO A 320 -8.23 -41.79 -35.59
N GLU A 321 -8.98 -40.73 -35.89
CA GLU A 321 -8.64 -39.68 -36.86
C GLU A 321 -7.66 -38.63 -36.33
N ARG A 322 -7.39 -38.59 -35.02
CA ARG A 322 -6.46 -37.63 -34.38
C ARG A 322 -5.42 -38.36 -33.54
N PRO A 323 -4.35 -38.90 -34.13
CA PRO A 323 -3.30 -39.57 -33.36
C PRO A 323 -2.57 -38.59 -32.42
N VAL A 324 -2.17 -39.09 -31.25
CA VAL A 324 -1.39 -38.33 -30.26
C VAL A 324 0.04 -38.86 -30.20
N ALA A 325 1.02 -37.95 -30.06
CA ALA A 325 2.44 -38.28 -29.98
C ALA A 325 2.87 -38.76 -28.58
N GLY A 326 1.99 -38.63 -27.58
CA GLY A 326 2.19 -39.10 -26.21
C GLY A 326 1.40 -38.27 -25.20
N GLY A 327 1.75 -38.42 -23.92
CA GLY A 327 1.06 -37.77 -22.81
C GLY A 327 1.98 -36.96 -21.91
N VAL A 328 1.41 -35.94 -21.26
CA VAL A 328 2.04 -35.12 -20.24
C VAL A 328 1.18 -35.16 -18.98
N LEU A 329 1.79 -35.48 -17.84
CA LEU A 329 1.14 -35.44 -16.54
C LEU A 329 1.60 -34.18 -15.79
N ILE A 330 0.68 -33.26 -15.50
CA ILE A 330 0.95 -32.04 -14.73
C ILE A 330 0.37 -32.20 -13.32
N VAL A 331 1.21 -32.08 -12.30
CA VAL A 331 0.82 -32.37 -10.91
C VAL A 331 1.04 -31.18 -9.98
N ASN A 332 -0.04 -30.69 -9.37
CA ASN A 332 0.03 -29.81 -8.20
C ASN A 332 0.16 -30.66 -6.92
N HIS A 333 1.38 -31.12 -6.65
CA HIS A 333 1.69 -31.92 -5.48
C HIS A 333 2.07 -31.06 -4.28
N GLN A 334 1.94 -31.63 -3.08
CA GLN A 334 2.16 -30.91 -1.81
C GLN A 334 1.42 -29.57 -1.73
N HIS A 335 0.25 -29.43 -2.38
CA HIS A 335 -0.43 -28.13 -2.53
C HIS A 335 -0.94 -27.52 -1.21
N LYS A 336 -0.86 -28.27 -0.10
CA LYS A 336 -1.18 -27.82 1.25
C LYS A 336 0.01 -27.15 1.97
N LEU A 337 1.23 -27.31 1.45
CA LEU A 337 2.42 -26.61 1.96
C LEU A 337 2.54 -25.23 1.30
N ASP A 338 3.30 -24.33 1.92
CA ASP A 338 3.67 -23.08 1.26
C ASP A 338 4.45 -23.39 -0.02
N PRO A 339 4.21 -22.70 -1.16
CA PRO A 339 4.91 -22.98 -2.40
C PRO A 339 6.44 -22.90 -2.34
N SER A 340 7.01 -22.19 -1.36
CA SER A 340 8.46 -22.14 -1.13
C SER A 340 9.03 -23.38 -0.44
N GLU A 341 8.19 -24.20 0.19
CA GLU A 341 8.57 -25.39 0.95
C GLU A 341 8.38 -26.70 0.16
N ARG A 342 7.89 -26.62 -1.08
CA ARG A 342 7.55 -27.78 -1.90
C ARG A 342 8.75 -28.28 -2.69
N ASP A 343 8.78 -29.58 -2.91
CA ASP A 343 9.71 -30.20 -3.85
C ASP A 343 9.35 -29.74 -5.27
N ILE A 344 10.37 -29.51 -6.12
CA ILE A 344 10.14 -29.17 -7.53
C ILE A 344 9.81 -30.42 -8.35
N GLU A 345 10.46 -31.53 -8.01
CA GLU A 345 10.32 -32.84 -8.65
C GLU A 345 9.11 -33.59 -8.10
N VAL A 346 8.23 -34.04 -9.00
CA VAL A 346 6.98 -34.74 -8.65
C VAL A 346 7.27 -36.10 -8.01
N TYR A 347 8.28 -36.81 -8.52
CA TYR A 347 8.71 -38.12 -8.02
C TYR A 347 10.22 -38.10 -7.78
N THR A 348 10.66 -38.58 -6.61
CA THR A 348 12.08 -38.56 -6.22
C THR A 348 12.76 -39.93 -6.29
N ARG A 349 12.00 -41.00 -6.52
CA ARG A 349 12.53 -42.37 -6.57
C ARG A 349 13.09 -42.65 -7.96
N GLN A 350 14.41 -42.64 -8.08
CA GLN A 350 15.09 -42.74 -9.38
C GLN A 350 14.67 -43.96 -10.20
N GLU A 351 14.56 -45.14 -9.56
CA GLU A 351 14.09 -46.37 -10.20
C GLU A 351 12.74 -46.22 -10.91
N PHE A 352 11.84 -45.39 -10.35
CA PHE A 352 10.54 -45.12 -10.96
C PHE A 352 10.67 -44.07 -12.07
N VAL A 353 11.39 -42.98 -11.80
CA VAL A 353 11.61 -41.89 -12.75
C VAL A 353 12.25 -42.40 -14.05
N ASP A 354 13.22 -43.30 -13.96
CA ASP A 354 13.91 -43.89 -15.11
C ASP A 354 12.99 -44.76 -15.98
N THR A 355 11.84 -45.21 -15.45
CA THR A 355 10.86 -46.02 -16.19
C THR A 355 9.78 -45.20 -16.88
N LEU A 356 9.71 -43.89 -16.63
CA LEU A 356 8.67 -43.03 -17.18
C LEU A 356 8.81 -42.87 -18.69
N GLN A 357 7.78 -43.28 -19.42
CA GLN A 357 7.66 -43.06 -20.88
C GLN A 357 6.85 -41.81 -21.22
N ILE A 358 6.32 -41.13 -20.21
CA ILE A 358 5.55 -39.89 -20.32
C ILE A 358 6.31 -38.75 -19.67
N THR A 359 6.00 -37.52 -20.08
CA THR A 359 6.54 -36.35 -19.41
C THR A 359 5.74 -36.07 -18.15
N VAL A 360 6.43 -35.83 -17.02
CA VAL A 360 5.81 -35.44 -15.76
C VAL A 360 6.32 -34.05 -15.37
N LEU A 361 5.41 -33.12 -15.08
CA LEU A 361 5.72 -31.74 -14.71
C LEU A 361 5.03 -31.37 -13.40
N SER A 362 5.71 -30.64 -12.54
CA SER A 362 5.05 -29.97 -11.42
C SER A 362 4.39 -28.67 -11.89
N THR A 363 3.28 -28.29 -11.26
CA THR A 363 2.70 -26.95 -11.50
C THR A 363 3.62 -25.83 -11.02
N ARG A 364 4.60 -26.15 -10.16
CA ARG A 364 5.63 -25.21 -9.73
C ARG A 364 6.61 -24.87 -10.86
N HIS A 365 7.07 -25.85 -11.64
CA HIS A 365 7.82 -25.59 -12.88
C HIS A 365 7.01 -24.71 -13.85
N LEU A 366 5.75 -25.07 -14.06
CA LEU A 366 4.87 -24.31 -14.95
C LEU A 366 4.66 -22.87 -14.48
N PHE A 367 4.48 -22.67 -13.17
CA PHE A 367 4.35 -21.35 -12.55
C PHE A 367 5.63 -20.51 -12.71
N ASP A 368 6.81 -21.10 -12.48
CA ASP A 368 8.07 -20.37 -12.58
C ASP A 368 8.35 -19.93 -14.02
N TRP A 369 8.11 -20.80 -15.00
CA TRP A 369 8.21 -20.42 -16.42
C TRP A 369 7.20 -19.34 -16.79
N TRP A 370 5.94 -19.47 -16.38
CA TRP A 370 4.91 -18.46 -16.65
C TRP A 370 5.27 -17.10 -16.04
N ARG A 371 5.72 -17.08 -14.78
CA ARG A 371 6.13 -15.85 -14.08
C ARG A 371 7.31 -15.16 -14.76
N LEU A 372 8.22 -15.93 -15.33
CA LEU A 372 9.39 -15.42 -16.08
C LEU A 372 9.09 -15.18 -17.56
N SER A 373 7.87 -15.44 -18.03
CA SER A 373 7.48 -15.41 -19.45
C SER A 373 8.34 -16.33 -20.34
N ASP A 374 8.81 -17.45 -19.79
CA ASP A 374 9.56 -18.48 -20.53
C ASP A 374 8.60 -19.41 -21.27
N TRP A 375 7.94 -18.87 -22.29
CA TRP A 375 6.99 -19.61 -23.11
C TRP A 375 7.65 -20.76 -23.89
N ALA A 376 8.94 -20.64 -24.18
CA ALA A 376 9.70 -21.66 -24.90
C ALA A 376 9.93 -22.91 -24.03
N ALA A 377 10.27 -22.74 -22.74
CA ALA A 377 10.37 -23.85 -21.81
C ALA A 377 9.04 -24.59 -21.66
N ILE A 378 7.92 -23.85 -21.53
CA ILE A 378 6.57 -24.45 -21.45
C ILE A 378 6.27 -25.29 -22.69
N ARG A 379 6.45 -24.73 -23.89
CA ARG A 379 6.22 -25.47 -25.14
C ARG A 379 7.11 -26.69 -25.27
N THR A 380 8.39 -26.55 -24.96
CA THR A 380 9.37 -27.66 -25.06
C THR A 380 9.02 -28.78 -24.09
N ALA A 381 8.62 -28.43 -22.86
CA ALA A 381 8.25 -29.40 -21.84
C ALA A 381 6.95 -30.15 -22.20
N VAL A 382 5.96 -29.46 -22.78
CA VAL A 382 4.65 -30.06 -23.06
C VAL A 382 4.61 -30.78 -24.41
N LEU A 383 5.25 -30.23 -25.45
CA LEU A 383 5.18 -30.78 -26.80
C LEU A 383 6.38 -31.69 -27.15
N GLY A 384 7.53 -31.49 -26.46
CA GLY A 384 8.81 -32.13 -26.77
C GLY A 384 9.75 -31.21 -27.57
N ARG A 385 11.00 -31.63 -27.78
CA ARG A 385 12.10 -30.82 -28.35
C ARG A 385 11.95 -30.39 -29.82
N ASP A 386 10.97 -30.89 -30.57
CA ASP A 386 10.92 -30.69 -32.03
C ASP A 386 9.92 -29.63 -32.50
N ILE A 387 9.82 -28.49 -31.81
CA ILE A 387 9.01 -27.38 -32.33
C ILE A 387 9.74 -26.05 -32.16
N THR A 388 10.66 -25.81 -33.07
CA THR A 388 11.16 -24.45 -33.34
C THR A 388 10.06 -23.73 -34.12
N PRO A 389 9.44 -22.65 -33.60
CA PRO A 389 8.60 -21.81 -34.46
C PRO A 389 9.48 -21.25 -35.57
N ALA A 390 9.07 -21.47 -36.82
CA ALA A 390 9.70 -20.87 -37.99
C ALA A 390 9.82 -19.36 -37.76
N THR A 391 11.05 -18.87 -37.75
CA THR A 391 11.37 -17.44 -37.68
C THR A 391 10.64 -16.75 -38.85
N PRO A 392 9.77 -15.76 -38.62
CA PRO A 392 9.32 -14.91 -39.72
C PRO A 392 10.56 -14.18 -40.25
N ALA A 393 10.78 -14.29 -41.56
CA ALA A 393 11.87 -13.65 -42.27
C ALA A 393 12.05 -12.20 -41.81
N ALA A 394 13.29 -11.85 -41.46
CA ALA A 394 13.67 -10.51 -41.09
C ALA A 394 13.26 -9.53 -42.20
N THR A 395 12.25 -8.71 -41.93
CA THR A 395 12.02 -7.48 -42.68
C THR A 395 13.19 -6.55 -42.38
N THR A 396 14.03 -6.32 -43.38
CA THR A 396 15.08 -5.31 -43.41
C THR A 396 14.58 -3.98 -42.85
N PRO A 397 15.25 -3.37 -41.86
CA PRO A 397 15.05 -1.96 -41.56
C PRO A 397 15.71 -1.13 -42.65
N THR A 398 14.90 -0.34 -43.35
CA THR A 398 15.37 0.73 -44.24
C THR A 398 15.99 1.82 -43.37
N ASP A 399 17.30 1.98 -43.52
CA ASP A 399 18.13 2.99 -42.88
C ASP A 399 17.85 4.38 -43.50
N PRO A 400 17.42 5.41 -42.75
CA PRO A 400 17.47 6.78 -43.24
C PRO A 400 18.88 7.35 -42.98
N SER A 401 19.66 7.38 -44.06
CA SER A 401 20.93 8.08 -44.19
C SER A 401 20.93 9.48 -43.54
N VAL A 402 21.79 9.67 -42.55
CA VAL A 402 22.22 10.98 -42.06
C VAL A 402 23.37 11.49 -42.94
N PRO A 403 23.27 12.66 -43.61
CA PRO A 403 24.44 13.28 -44.20
C PRO A 403 25.20 14.07 -43.13
N ALA A 404 26.43 13.64 -42.88
CA ALA A 404 27.43 14.41 -42.16
C ALA A 404 27.94 15.57 -43.05
N GLY A 405 27.96 16.79 -42.50
CA GLY A 405 28.91 17.82 -42.93
C GLY A 405 28.34 19.22 -43.14
N ALA A 406 28.34 20.03 -42.08
CA ALA A 406 28.68 21.45 -42.19
C ALA A 406 29.16 21.99 -40.83
N LYS A 407 30.47 22.24 -40.75
CA LYS A 407 31.14 22.98 -39.70
C LYS A 407 30.78 24.47 -39.84
N SER A 408 30.36 25.13 -38.77
CA SER A 408 30.63 26.56 -38.48
C SER A 408 29.90 26.95 -37.18
N ARG A 409 30.56 27.03 -36.00
CA ARG A 409 31.38 28.15 -35.48
C ARG A 409 30.50 29.29 -34.90
N TRP A 410 30.94 29.84 -33.76
CA TRP A 410 30.42 31.00 -32.99
C TRP A 410 29.32 30.66 -31.94
N TRP A 411 29.41 30.97 -30.64
CA TRP A 411 30.14 32.01 -29.90
C TRP A 411 30.64 31.50 -28.52
N GLN A 412 31.85 31.92 -28.16
CA GLN A 412 32.28 32.10 -26.78
C GLN A 412 31.86 33.50 -26.29
N ARG A 413 31.48 33.58 -25.01
CA ARG A 413 31.78 34.66 -24.03
C ARG A 413 31.40 36.10 -24.37
N ARG A 414 30.50 36.67 -23.56
CA ARG A 414 30.75 37.61 -22.42
C ARG A 414 29.49 38.47 -22.18
N THR A 415 28.95 38.44 -20.97
CA THR A 415 29.17 39.44 -19.91
C THR A 415 28.70 38.87 -18.59
#